data_AF-A0A1W2FK38-F1
#
_entry.id   AF-A0A1W2FK38-F1
#
_cell.length_a   1.000
_cell.length_b   1.000
_cell.length_c   1.000
_cell.angle_alpha   90.00
_cell.angle_beta   90.00
_cell.angle_gamma   90.00
#
_symmetry.space_group_name_H-M   'P 1'
#
loop_
_entity.id
_entity.type
_entity.pdbx_description
1 polymer ?
#
loop_
_entity_poly.entity_id
_entity_poly.type
_entity_poly.pdbx_seq_one_letter_code
_entity_poly.pdbx_strand_id
1 'polypeptide(L)'
;MLSHVEVTARVTVTPAAHFVWSNRLDFVHDCLVCLRVGRVVRLQHGMPYGLCTGDEHPAPMRVSAFDASDHGAERRLRCRISSWWAPFSDLVEPEVQASELTAEPWVQLNYRVGCHTCRDNGVGEWLGIEGCLKSGAAPEAGSCPRCGTELVSAAAVPEIDLVG
;
A
#
# COMPACT_ATOMS: atom_id res chain seq x y z
N MET A 1 1.63 -10.98 20.75
CA MET A 1 2.34 -9.71 20.93
C MET A 1 1.77 -8.70 19.96
N LEU A 2 1.57 -7.45 20.37
CA LEU A 2 1.17 -6.39 19.44
C LEU A 2 2.43 -5.82 18.79
N SER A 3 2.46 -5.83 17.46
CA SER A 3 3.58 -5.30 16.67
C SER A 3 3.12 -4.16 15.77
N HIS A 4 4.07 -3.35 15.33
CA HIS A 4 3.82 -2.20 14.48
C HIS A 4 4.81 -2.10 13.34
N VAL A 5 4.30 -1.72 12.17
CA VAL A 5 5.11 -1.44 10.98
C VAL A 5 4.73 -0.07 10.45
N GLU A 6 5.73 0.75 10.16
CA GLU A 6 5.51 2.03 9.49
C GLU A 6 5.87 1.92 8.01
N VAL A 7 4.96 2.37 7.17
CA VAL A 7 5.13 2.44 5.73
C VAL A 7 5.16 3.91 5.34
N THR A 8 6.26 4.34 4.75
CA THR A 8 6.35 5.67 4.14
C THR A 8 6.51 5.56 2.64
N ALA A 9 5.84 6.44 1.91
CA ALA A 9 5.90 6.47 0.46
C ALA A 9 5.81 7.89 -0.08
N ARG A 10 6.42 8.10 -1.24
CA ARG A 10 6.43 9.39 -1.93
C ARG A 10 6.22 9.18 -3.42
N VAL A 11 5.42 10.05 -4.03
CA VAL A 11 5.20 10.12 -5.47
C VAL A 11 5.38 11.56 -5.91
N THR A 12 6.06 11.77 -7.02
CA THR A 12 6.12 13.08 -7.67
C THR A 12 5.05 13.12 -8.76
N VAL A 13 4.25 14.17 -8.76
CA VAL A 13 3.15 14.38 -9.71
C VAL A 13 3.32 15.71 -10.43
N THR A 14 2.83 15.79 -11.66
CA THR A 14 2.87 17.02 -12.45
C THR A 14 1.75 17.97 -12.01
N PRO A 15 1.82 19.27 -12.35
CA PRO A 15 0.71 20.20 -12.12
C PRO A 15 -0.59 19.82 -12.84
N ALA A 16 -0.52 18.95 -13.85
CA ALA A 16 -1.70 18.45 -14.56
C ALA A 16 -2.41 17.31 -13.82
N ALA A 17 -1.87 16.82 -12.71
CA ALA A 17 -2.39 15.67 -11.98
C ALA A 17 -3.21 16.07 -10.75
N HIS A 18 -4.39 15.45 -10.63
CA HIS A 18 -5.12 15.34 -9.37
C HIS A 18 -4.81 13.99 -8.73
N PHE A 19 -4.02 13.96 -7.66
CA PHE A 19 -3.55 12.72 -7.04
C PHE A 19 -4.24 12.47 -5.70
N VAL A 20 -4.61 11.21 -5.45
CA VAL A 20 -5.19 10.77 -4.19
C VAL A 20 -4.63 9.40 -3.82
N TRP A 21 -4.09 9.26 -2.61
CA TRP A 21 -3.75 7.96 -2.05
C TRP A 21 -5.02 7.13 -1.84
N SER A 22 -4.99 5.86 -2.26
CA SER A 22 -6.07 4.93 -1.92
C SER A 22 -6.02 4.64 -0.43
N ASN A 23 -7.19 4.46 0.17
CA ASN A 23 -7.28 3.98 1.54
C ASN A 23 -7.02 2.46 1.66
N ARG A 24 -6.58 1.81 0.57
CA ARG A 24 -6.28 0.38 0.50
C ARG A 24 -4.81 0.11 0.23
N LEU A 25 -4.26 -0.84 0.96
CA LEU A 25 -2.91 -1.36 0.75
C LEU A 25 -2.86 -2.86 1.00
N ASP A 26 -1.92 -3.52 0.34
CA ASP A 26 -1.65 -4.94 0.55
C ASP A 26 -0.32 -5.06 1.30
N PHE A 27 -0.26 -5.96 2.27
CA PHE A 27 0.92 -6.16 3.09
C PHE A 27 1.17 -7.66 3.30
N VAL A 28 2.40 -8.11 3.10
CA VAL A 28 2.78 -9.50 3.38
C VAL A 28 2.99 -9.68 4.87
N HIS A 29 2.30 -10.66 5.47
CA HIS A 29 2.39 -10.98 6.88
C HIS A 29 2.11 -12.45 7.17
N ASP A 30 2.64 -12.92 8.30
CA ASP A 30 2.40 -14.27 8.80
C ASP A 30 1.04 -14.33 9.48
N CYS A 31 0.19 -15.23 9.00
CA CYS A 31 -1.21 -15.26 9.39
C CYS A 31 -1.48 -16.36 10.41
N LEU A 32 -1.54 -15.98 11.69
CA LEU A 32 -1.83 -16.89 12.81
C LEU A 32 -3.21 -17.59 12.69
N VAL A 33 -4.17 -16.98 12.00
CA VAL A 33 -5.53 -17.54 11.89
C VAL A 33 -5.58 -18.78 11.01
N CYS A 34 -4.89 -18.76 9.86
CA CYS A 34 -4.77 -19.93 8.98
C CYS A 34 -3.46 -20.69 9.16
N LEU A 35 -2.58 -20.23 10.06
CA LEU A 35 -1.25 -20.79 10.34
C LEU A 35 -0.39 -20.87 9.07
N ARG A 36 -0.39 -19.79 8.26
CA ARG A 36 0.41 -19.70 7.03
C ARG A 36 1.32 -18.50 7.04
N VAL A 37 2.58 -18.70 6.68
CA VAL A 37 3.62 -17.68 6.57
C VAL A 37 3.53 -16.97 5.21
N GLY A 38 3.92 -15.70 5.14
CA GLY A 38 4.05 -14.97 3.87
C GLY A 38 2.72 -14.70 3.14
N ARG A 39 1.61 -14.55 3.88
CA ARG A 39 0.30 -14.27 3.27
C ARG A 39 0.17 -12.80 2.92
N VAL A 40 -0.45 -12.51 1.78
CA VAL A 40 -0.91 -11.14 1.49
C VAL A 40 -2.15 -10.87 2.33
N VAL A 41 -2.12 -9.76 3.06
CA VAL A 41 -3.23 -9.23 3.85
C VAL A 41 -3.65 -7.91 3.21
N ARG A 42 -4.91 -7.86 2.74
CA ARG A 42 -5.53 -6.64 2.24
C ARG A 42 -5.97 -5.80 3.42
N LEU A 43 -5.48 -4.58 3.49
CA LEU A 43 -5.77 -3.62 4.54
C LEU A 43 -6.54 -2.44 3.96
N GLN A 44 -7.49 -1.93 4.73
CA GLN A 44 -8.22 -0.72 4.40
C GLN A 44 -8.25 0.20 5.61
N HIS A 45 -7.85 1.46 5.43
CA HIS A 45 -7.93 2.47 6.47
C HIS A 45 -9.40 2.67 6.90
N GLY A 46 -9.62 2.65 8.21
CA GLY A 46 -10.95 2.66 8.84
C GLY A 46 -11.51 1.27 9.16
N MET A 47 -10.92 0.19 8.64
CA MET A 47 -11.32 -1.17 9.00
C MET A 47 -10.57 -1.67 10.25
N PRO A 48 -11.24 -2.37 11.17
CA PRO A 48 -10.62 -2.84 12.41
C PRO A 48 -9.77 -4.11 12.23
N TYR A 49 -9.81 -4.72 11.05
CA TYR A 49 -9.09 -5.93 10.66
C TYR A 49 -8.62 -5.84 9.19
N GLY A 50 -7.72 -6.74 8.81
CA GLY A 50 -7.31 -6.98 7.43
C GLY A 50 -7.96 -8.24 6.91
N LEU A 51 -7.90 -8.46 5.60
CA LEU A 51 -8.39 -9.67 4.96
C LEU A 51 -7.22 -10.46 4.41
N CYS A 52 -6.96 -11.62 4.99
CA CYS A 52 -5.98 -12.57 4.45
C CYS A 52 -6.49 -13.07 3.10
N THR A 53 -5.67 -13.03 2.05
CA THR A 53 -6.09 -13.44 0.70
C THR A 53 -6.18 -14.95 0.50
N GLY A 54 -5.68 -15.75 1.44
CA GLY A 54 -5.72 -17.22 1.35
C GLY A 54 -7.13 -17.77 1.28
N ASP A 55 -7.97 -17.40 2.26
CA ASP A 55 -9.38 -17.85 2.36
C ASP A 55 -10.32 -16.68 2.71
N GLU A 56 -9.91 -15.44 2.43
CA GLU A 56 -10.66 -14.20 2.71
C GLU A 56 -11.13 -13.99 4.16
N HIS A 57 -10.49 -14.68 5.12
CA HIS A 57 -10.85 -14.57 6.52
C HIS A 57 -10.25 -13.28 7.15
N PRO A 58 -10.86 -12.75 8.23
CA PRO A 58 -10.28 -11.64 8.98
C PRO A 58 -8.91 -12.02 9.58
N ALA A 59 -7.93 -11.15 9.40
CA ALA A 59 -6.63 -11.20 10.05
C ALA A 59 -6.57 -10.10 11.12
N PRO A 60 -6.00 -10.36 12.32
CA PRO A 60 -5.94 -9.42 13.43
C PRO A 60 -4.86 -8.34 13.20
N MET A 61 -5.03 -7.59 12.12
CA MET A 61 -4.13 -6.56 11.62
C MET A 61 -4.96 -5.38 11.14
N ARG A 62 -4.51 -4.14 11.31
CA ARG A 62 -5.23 -2.95 10.83
C ARG A 62 -4.30 -1.80 10.51
N VAL A 63 -4.79 -0.85 9.72
CA VAL A 63 -4.17 0.48 9.62
C VAL A 63 -4.58 1.30 10.84
N SER A 64 -3.60 1.61 11.70
CA SER A 64 -3.82 2.37 12.94
C SER A 64 -3.54 3.87 12.81
N ALA A 65 -2.80 4.29 11.79
CA ALA A 65 -2.62 5.69 11.40
C ALA A 65 -2.46 5.79 9.89
N PHE A 66 -2.99 6.85 9.28
CA PHE A 66 -2.92 7.10 7.85
C PHE A 66 -2.84 8.62 7.58
N ASP A 67 -1.64 9.09 7.32
CA ASP A 67 -1.32 10.51 7.16
C ASP A 67 -0.84 10.77 5.73
N ALA A 68 -1.73 11.36 4.92
CA ALA A 68 -1.40 11.83 3.58
C ALA A 68 -1.05 13.32 3.64
N SER A 69 0.02 13.73 2.95
CA SER A 69 0.43 15.14 2.88
C SER A 69 0.95 15.51 1.50
N ASP A 70 0.70 16.76 1.12
CA ASP A 70 1.07 17.31 -0.18
C ASP A 70 2.12 18.40 -0.01
N HIS A 71 3.24 18.29 -0.73
CA HIS A 71 4.29 19.30 -0.72
C HIS A 71 4.75 19.63 -2.15
N GLY A 72 4.18 20.68 -2.72
CA GLY A 72 4.46 21.07 -4.11
C GLY A 72 4.06 19.96 -5.09
N ALA A 73 5.03 19.42 -5.82
CA ALA A 73 4.84 18.28 -6.72
C ALA A 73 4.87 16.93 -6.00
N GLU A 74 5.32 16.87 -4.75
CA GLU A 74 5.45 15.61 -4.00
C GLU A 74 4.16 15.29 -3.24
N ARG A 75 3.78 14.02 -3.26
CA ARG A 75 2.66 13.43 -2.51
C ARG A 75 3.25 12.40 -1.58
N ARG A 76 3.12 12.60 -0.28
CA ARG A 76 3.66 11.70 0.74
C ARG A 76 2.53 10.95 1.43
N LEU A 77 2.82 9.72 1.81
CA LEU A 77 2.01 8.91 2.70
C LEU A 77 2.88 8.39 3.84
N ARG A 78 2.36 8.48 5.06
CA ARG A 78 2.84 7.74 6.23
C ARG A 78 1.67 6.91 6.76
N CYS A 79 1.84 5.61 6.84
CA CYS A 79 0.81 4.69 7.31
C CYS A 79 1.41 3.79 8.38
N ARG A 80 0.72 3.63 9.51
CA ARG A 80 1.09 2.67 10.55
C ARG A 80 0.16 1.47 10.49
N ILE A 81 0.74 0.28 10.38
CA ILE A 81 0.05 -1.00 10.46
C ILE A 81 0.29 -1.55 11.86
N SER A 82 -0.77 -2.05 12.49
CA SER A 82 -0.69 -2.76 13.77
C SER A 82 -1.19 -4.18 13.59
N SER A 83 -0.46 -5.17 14.08
CA SER A 83 -0.86 -6.58 14.03
C SER A 83 -0.65 -7.32 15.33
N TRP A 84 -1.49 -8.31 15.56
CA TRP A 84 -1.24 -9.33 16.57
C TRP A 84 -0.41 -10.46 15.96
N TRP A 85 0.73 -10.72 16.57
CA TRP A 85 1.64 -11.78 16.19
C TRP A 85 1.81 -12.82 17.31
N ALA A 86 2.04 -14.08 16.93
CA ALA A 86 2.52 -15.14 17.81
C ALA A 86 3.38 -16.13 17.00
N PRO A 87 4.34 -16.83 17.62
CA PRO A 87 5.12 -17.84 16.92
C PRO A 87 4.25 -19.06 16.56
N PHE A 88 4.42 -19.57 15.34
CA PHE A 88 3.81 -20.81 14.86
C PHE A 88 4.66 -21.41 13.73
N SER A 89 4.51 -22.71 13.49
CA SER A 89 5.06 -23.37 12.31
C SER A 89 4.03 -23.34 11.18
N ASP A 90 4.47 -23.09 9.94
CA ASP A 90 3.56 -23.08 8.80
C ASP A 90 2.85 -24.44 8.67
N LEU A 91 1.54 -24.40 8.44
CA LEU A 91 0.68 -25.57 8.39
C LEU A 91 1.01 -26.52 7.23
N VAL A 92 1.57 -26.00 6.14
CA VAL A 92 1.92 -26.74 4.93
C VAL A 92 3.43 -27.00 4.84
N GLU A 93 4.26 -26.11 5.36
CA GLU A 93 5.72 -26.21 5.39
C GLU A 93 6.23 -26.16 6.85
N PRO A 94 6.14 -27.26 7.64
CA PRO A 94 6.37 -27.24 9.09
C PRO A 94 7.77 -26.77 9.52
N GLU A 95 8.75 -26.84 8.64
CA GLU A 95 10.11 -26.32 8.83
C GLU A 95 10.18 -24.78 8.82
N VAL A 96 9.19 -24.12 8.20
CA VAL A 96 9.09 -22.66 8.13
C VAL A 96 8.43 -22.15 9.40
N GLN A 97 9.12 -21.24 10.10
CA GLN A 97 8.62 -20.61 11.31
C GLN A 97 8.14 -19.19 11.03
N ALA A 98 6.98 -18.85 11.59
CA ALA A 98 6.48 -17.49 11.58
C ALA A 98 7.41 -16.56 12.36
N SER A 99 7.57 -15.35 11.84
CA SER A 99 8.41 -14.32 12.41
C SER A 99 7.58 -13.07 12.70
N GLU A 100 7.95 -12.29 13.72
CA GLU A 100 7.20 -11.09 14.11
C GLU A 100 7.05 -10.12 12.94
N LEU A 101 8.14 -10.01 12.18
CA LEU A 101 8.15 -9.45 10.86
C LEU A 101 8.59 -10.54 9.87
N THR A 102 7.94 -10.60 8.72
CA THR A 102 8.35 -11.45 7.62
C THR A 102 9.76 -11.09 7.18
N ALA A 103 10.58 -12.09 6.86
CA ALA A 103 11.98 -11.89 6.44
C ALA A 103 12.13 -10.88 5.27
N GLU A 104 11.13 -10.84 4.39
CA GLU A 104 11.06 -9.90 3.27
C GLU A 104 9.72 -9.13 3.35
N PRO A 105 9.65 -8.05 4.14
CA PRO A 105 8.41 -7.28 4.26
C PRO A 105 8.08 -6.63 2.93
N TRP A 106 6.88 -6.91 2.44
CA TRP A 106 6.39 -6.39 1.16
C TRP A 106 5.10 -5.62 1.38
N VAL A 107 5.00 -4.45 0.74
CA VAL A 107 3.80 -3.62 0.72
C VAL A 107 3.47 -3.21 -0.71
N GLN A 108 2.18 -3.15 -1.02
CA GLN A 108 1.65 -2.45 -2.19
C GLN A 108 0.68 -1.35 -1.75
N LEU A 109 0.99 -0.11 -2.10
CA LEU A 109 0.15 1.05 -1.87
C LEU A 109 -0.56 1.42 -3.17
N ASN A 110 -1.87 1.54 -3.13
CA ASN A 110 -2.64 1.94 -4.30
C ASN A 110 -2.87 3.46 -4.29
N TYR A 111 -3.01 4.06 -5.46
CA TYR A 111 -3.39 5.45 -5.62
C TYR A 111 -4.29 5.63 -6.84
N ARG A 112 -4.95 6.79 -6.90
CA ARG A 112 -5.69 7.25 -8.05
C ARG A 112 -5.13 8.57 -8.53
N VAL A 113 -5.08 8.74 -9.84
CA VAL A 113 -4.72 9.98 -10.48
C VAL A 113 -5.79 10.40 -11.48
N GLY A 114 -6.04 11.71 -11.55
CA GLY A 114 -6.88 12.34 -12.54
C GLY A 114 -6.12 13.37 -13.34
N CYS A 115 -6.57 13.65 -14.56
CA CYS A 115 -5.95 14.63 -15.45
C CYS A 115 -6.74 15.93 -15.49
N HIS A 116 -6.14 17.03 -15.02
CA HIS A 116 -6.71 18.37 -15.10
C HIS A 116 -6.93 18.82 -16.54
N THR A 117 -6.03 18.49 -17.47
CA THR A 117 -6.24 18.79 -18.90
C THR A 117 -7.52 18.14 -19.42
N CYS A 118 -7.79 16.88 -19.08
CA CYS A 118 -9.04 16.23 -19.47
C CYS A 118 -10.26 16.84 -18.77
N ARG A 119 -10.15 17.12 -17.47
CA ARG A 119 -11.21 17.78 -16.69
C ARG A 119 -11.63 19.09 -17.32
N ASP A 120 -10.65 19.94 -17.61
CA ASP A 120 -10.88 21.31 -18.07
C ASP A 120 -11.41 21.33 -19.52
N ASN A 121 -11.19 20.25 -20.29
CA ASN A 121 -11.80 20.03 -21.60
C ASN A 121 -13.14 19.26 -21.56
N GLY A 122 -13.75 19.08 -20.38
CA GLY A 122 -15.07 18.44 -20.24
C GLY A 122 -15.07 16.93 -20.49
N VAL A 123 -13.92 16.27 -20.45
CA VAL A 123 -13.82 14.83 -20.62
C VAL A 123 -14.34 14.12 -19.36
N GLY A 124 -15.38 13.31 -19.50
CA GLY A 124 -15.88 12.46 -18.41
C GLY A 124 -14.85 11.43 -17.95
N GLU A 125 -14.91 11.02 -16.68
CA GLU A 125 -13.96 10.07 -16.06
C GLU A 125 -12.50 10.55 -16.13
N TRP A 126 -12.28 11.86 -16.09
CA TRP A 126 -10.93 12.45 -15.99
C TRP A 126 -10.21 12.04 -14.71
N LEU A 127 -10.93 11.55 -13.70
CA LEU A 127 -10.43 10.96 -12.45
C LEU A 127 -10.63 9.44 -12.48
N GLY A 128 -9.65 8.70 -11.94
CA GLY A 128 -9.80 7.25 -11.71
C GLY A 128 -8.78 6.39 -12.44
N ILE A 129 -7.68 6.97 -12.93
CA ILE A 129 -6.53 6.18 -13.38
C ILE A 129 -5.90 5.58 -12.13
N GLU A 130 -5.91 4.26 -12.02
CA GLU A 130 -5.37 3.55 -10.86
C GLU A 130 -3.89 3.24 -11.07
N GLY A 131 -3.10 3.37 -10.01
CA GLY A 131 -1.70 2.99 -9.99
C GLY A 131 -1.31 2.43 -8.63
N CYS A 132 -0.12 1.84 -8.55
CA CYS A 132 0.39 1.31 -7.29
C CYS A 132 1.90 1.54 -7.13
N LEU A 133 2.36 1.55 -5.88
CA LEU A 133 3.75 1.47 -5.49
C LEU A 133 3.99 0.16 -4.76
N LYS A 134 5.14 -0.48 -4.99
CA LYS A 134 5.50 -1.75 -4.35
C LYS A 134 6.86 -1.63 -3.66
N SER A 135 7.05 -2.35 -2.56
CA SER A 135 8.38 -2.49 -1.94
C SER A 135 9.42 -2.90 -2.99
N GLY A 136 10.59 -2.27 -2.96
CA GLY A 136 11.69 -2.58 -3.87
C GLY A 136 11.51 -2.06 -5.31
N ALA A 137 10.39 -1.41 -5.64
CA ALA A 137 10.13 -0.85 -6.97
C ALA A 137 9.85 0.66 -6.91
N ALA A 138 10.45 1.41 -7.84
CA ALA A 138 10.10 2.81 -8.05
C ALA A 138 8.68 2.90 -8.66
N PRO A 139 7.94 4.01 -8.43
CA PRO A 139 6.74 4.31 -9.19
C PRO A 139 7.07 4.29 -10.68
N GLU A 140 6.22 3.64 -11.47
CA GLU A 140 6.25 3.81 -12.91
C GLU A 140 5.77 5.22 -13.26
N ALA A 141 6.47 5.88 -14.18
CA ALA A 141 5.98 7.13 -14.74
C ALA A 141 4.64 6.87 -15.45
N GLY A 142 3.65 7.72 -15.21
CA GLY A 142 2.28 7.54 -15.67
C GLY A 142 1.82 8.76 -16.46
N SER A 143 1.25 8.52 -17.64
CA SER A 143 0.63 9.55 -18.48
C SER A 143 -0.88 9.33 -18.58
N CYS A 144 -1.63 10.39 -18.85
CA CYS A 144 -3.05 10.30 -19.10
C CYS A 144 -3.29 9.45 -20.36
N PRO A 145 -4.06 8.35 -20.30
CA PRO A 145 -4.29 7.48 -21.45
C PRO A 145 -5.11 8.16 -22.57
N ARG A 146 -5.74 9.31 -22.29
CA ARG A 146 -6.60 10.03 -23.25
C ARG A 146 -5.87 11.13 -24.02
N CYS A 147 -5.07 11.94 -23.33
CA CYS A 147 -4.39 13.09 -23.94
C CYS A 147 -2.85 12.97 -23.93
N GLY A 148 -2.29 11.94 -23.33
CA GLY A 148 -0.84 11.73 -23.24
C GLY A 148 -0.12 12.65 -22.26
N THR A 149 -0.82 13.56 -21.58
CA THR A 149 -0.21 14.45 -20.57
C THR A 149 0.40 13.63 -19.44
N GLU A 150 1.68 13.86 -19.13
CA GLU A 150 2.35 13.25 -17.99
C GLU A 150 1.65 13.63 -16.67
N LEU A 151 1.39 12.66 -15.80
CA LEU A 151 0.69 12.85 -14.53
C LEU A 151 1.55 12.47 -13.33
N VAL A 152 2.28 11.37 -13.43
CA VAL A 152 3.14 10.82 -12.38
C VAL A 152 4.54 10.66 -12.94
N SER A 153 5.55 11.16 -12.24
CA SER A 153 6.94 10.91 -12.56
C SER A 153 7.52 9.83 -11.64
N ALA A 154 8.52 9.10 -12.14
CA ALA A 154 9.20 8.07 -11.37
C ALA A 154 9.89 8.70 -10.15
N ALA A 155 9.49 8.30 -8.95
CA ALA A 155 10.06 8.76 -7.69
C ALA A 155 10.75 7.62 -6.94
N ALA A 156 11.09 7.83 -5.67
CA ALA A 156 11.79 6.85 -4.85
C ALA A 156 10.90 5.64 -4.47
N VAL A 157 11.56 4.54 -4.11
CA VAL A 157 10.96 3.30 -3.61
C VAL A 157 10.29 3.55 -2.24
N PRO A 158 9.15 2.91 -1.90
CA PRO A 158 8.59 2.95 -0.55
C PRO A 158 9.63 2.54 0.49
N GLU A 159 9.76 3.33 1.55
CA GLU A 159 10.63 3.02 2.68
C GLU A 159 9.76 2.43 3.79
N ILE A 160 10.03 1.17 4.10
CA ILE A 160 9.43 0.47 5.23
C ILE A 160 10.37 0.68 6.41
N ASP A 161 9.91 1.43 7.41
CA ASP A 161 10.62 1.58 8.67
C ASP A 161 9.98 0.67 9.72
N LEU A 162 10.84 -0.04 10.45
CA LEU A 162 10.50 -1.09 11.38
C LEU A 162 11.03 -0.68 12.74
N VAL A 163 10.15 -0.07 13.52
CA VAL A 163 10.47 0.30 14.90
C VAL A 163 9.81 -0.72 15.82
N GLY A 164 10.64 -1.62 16.35
CA GLY A 164 10.33 -2.48 17.49
C GLY A 164 10.82 -1.87 18.79
#